data_AF-A0A1X1U4S7-F1
#
_entry.id   AF-A0A1X1U4S7-F1
#
_cell.length_a   1.000
_cell.length_b   1.000
_cell.length_c   1.000
_cell.angle_alpha   90.00
_cell.angle_beta   90.00
_cell.angle_gamma   90.00
#
_symmetry.space_group_name_H-M   'P 1'
#
loop_
_entity.id
_entity.type
_entity.pdbx_description
1 polymer ?
#
loop_
_entity_poly.entity_id
_entity_poly.type
_entity_poly.pdbx_seq_one_letter_code
_entity_poly.pdbx_strand_id
1 'polypeptide(L)'
;MTPVLHFAANFWWLIFPFAGAVGTGVRAVVAANERRAERRMERYRLKQQTKIAVAQASGRVRDDEESSRRDLTKLIAAHARTDAQWLEYEVDVAKLLDFPLMTNMRDPLTIAFHKAKRRADLLRPEGPQDFTGDRSAYLDYRDAVHEYISAFEIAEAEAIRRRRSDFAQDDQQRLARARHLLDLAQDEGATREERQIAYARAGRELDGLIVLPARARADIERRIVGQIEA
;
A
#
# COMPACT_ATOMS: atom_id res chain seq x y z
N MET A 1 59.11 -89.43 11.32
CA MET A 1 58.39 -88.37 10.58
C MET A 1 56.97 -88.88 10.41
N THR A 2 55.89 -88.35 10.98
CA THR A 2 55.56 -87.04 11.55
C THR A 2 54.29 -87.23 12.40
N PRO A 3 54.36 -87.32 13.74
CA PRO A 3 53.16 -87.48 14.57
C PRO A 3 52.20 -86.28 14.49
N VAL A 4 52.72 -85.13 14.01
CA VAL A 4 51.96 -83.90 13.75
C VAL A 4 50.97 -84.06 12.59
N LEU A 5 51.24 -84.91 11.58
CA LEU A 5 50.34 -85.13 10.45
C LEU A 5 49.13 -86.00 10.83
N HIS A 6 49.28 -86.92 11.79
CA HIS A 6 48.17 -87.78 12.23
C HIS A 6 47.18 -87.03 13.15
N PHE A 7 47.66 -86.08 13.94
CA PHE A 7 46.81 -85.17 14.71
C PHE A 7 46.05 -84.21 13.78
N ALA A 8 46.72 -83.62 12.79
CA ALA A 8 46.08 -82.76 11.78
C ALA A 8 45.05 -83.50 10.91
N ALA A 9 45.28 -84.78 10.59
CA ALA A 9 44.33 -85.61 9.83
C ALA A 9 43.09 -86.02 10.65
N ASN A 10 43.23 -86.25 11.96
CA ASN A 10 42.12 -86.66 12.84
C ASN A 10 41.23 -85.49 13.28
N PHE A 11 41.75 -84.25 13.26
CA PHE A 11 41.05 -83.05 13.71
C PHE A 11 40.68 -82.09 12.56
N TRP A 12 40.78 -82.49 11.29
CA TRP A 12 40.41 -81.65 10.14
C TRP A 12 38.97 -81.13 10.20
N TRP A 13 38.07 -81.90 10.83
CA TRP A 13 36.67 -81.54 11.02
C TRP A 13 36.45 -80.34 11.96
N LEU A 14 37.44 -79.96 12.80
CA LEU A 14 37.36 -78.79 13.68
C LEU A 14 37.36 -77.46 12.92
N ILE A 15 37.77 -77.44 11.65
CA ILE A 15 37.68 -76.24 10.81
C ILE A 15 36.21 -75.87 10.58
N PHE A 16 35.28 -76.83 10.53
CA PHE A 16 33.86 -76.56 10.28
C PHE A 16 33.15 -75.78 11.40
N PRO A 17 33.22 -76.17 12.70
CA PRO A 17 32.60 -75.38 13.76
C PRO A 17 33.28 -74.02 13.97
N PHE A 18 34.60 -73.94 13.80
CA PHE A 18 35.31 -72.66 13.91
C PHE A 18 35.09 -71.73 12.71
N ALA A 19 35.02 -72.25 11.48
CA ALA A 19 34.68 -71.46 10.29
C ALA A 19 33.23 -70.96 10.33
N GLY A 20 32.30 -71.77 10.84
CA GLY A 20 30.92 -71.36 11.09
C GLY A 20 30.79 -70.24 12.13
N ALA A 21 31.58 -70.32 13.22
CA ALA A 21 31.61 -69.29 14.27
C ALA A 21 32.25 -67.97 13.80
N VAL A 22 33.33 -68.04 13.01
CA VAL A 22 33.98 -66.84 12.44
C VAL A 22 33.09 -66.19 11.37
N GLY A 23 32.46 -66.99 10.50
CA GLY A 23 31.54 -66.48 9.47
C GLY A 23 30.29 -65.79 10.05
N THR A 24 29.73 -66.31 11.14
CA THR A 24 28.58 -65.70 11.83
C THR A 24 28.95 -64.41 12.58
N GLY A 25 30.13 -64.38 13.22
CA GLY A 25 30.66 -63.16 13.85
C GLY A 25 30.94 -62.02 12.87
N VAL A 26 31.57 -62.31 11.72
CA VAL A 26 31.83 -61.31 10.66
C VAL A 26 30.51 -60.77 10.08
N ARG A 27 29.52 -61.65 9.84
CA ARG A 27 28.21 -61.24 9.33
C ARG A 27 27.45 -60.33 10.31
N ALA A 28 27.57 -60.58 11.61
CA ALA A 28 26.97 -59.74 12.65
C ALA A 28 27.60 -58.34 12.71
N VAL A 29 28.92 -58.23 12.53
CA VAL A 29 29.63 -56.94 12.50
C VAL A 29 29.32 -56.15 11.22
N VAL A 30 29.25 -56.81 10.07
CA VAL A 30 28.85 -56.19 8.80
C VAL A 30 27.41 -55.67 8.89
N ALA A 31 26.47 -56.49 9.37
CA ALA A 31 25.07 -56.06 9.57
C ALA A 31 24.93 -54.91 10.58
N ALA A 32 25.75 -54.89 11.65
CA ALA A 32 25.75 -53.80 12.62
C ALA A 32 26.34 -52.50 12.04
N ASN A 33 27.30 -52.59 11.12
CA ASN A 33 27.89 -51.44 10.43
C ASN A 33 26.94 -50.88 9.36
N GLU A 34 26.25 -51.73 8.60
CA GLU A 34 25.20 -51.36 7.64
C GLU A 34 24.08 -50.57 8.34
N ARG A 35 23.57 -51.05 9.48
CA ARG A 35 22.58 -50.33 10.30
C ARG A 35 23.08 -48.99 10.85
N ARG A 36 24.39 -48.79 11.00
CA ARG A 36 24.98 -47.50 11.38
C ARG A 36 25.12 -46.58 10.17
N ALA A 37 25.45 -47.11 9.00
CA ALA A 37 25.51 -46.38 7.74
C ALA A 37 24.11 -45.91 7.30
N GLU A 38 23.09 -46.77 7.38
CA GLU A 38 21.68 -46.44 7.13
C GLU A 38 21.19 -45.31 8.03
N ARG A 39 21.41 -45.42 9.36
CA ARG A 39 21.05 -44.36 10.31
C ARG A 39 21.76 -43.03 10.04
N ARG A 40 23.00 -43.04 9.51
CA ARG A 40 23.72 -41.82 9.10
C ARG A 40 23.10 -41.22 7.84
N MET A 41 22.73 -42.05 6.86
CA MET A 41 22.08 -41.61 5.63
C MET A 41 20.67 -41.06 5.88
N GLU A 42 19.88 -41.69 6.75
CA GLU A 42 18.57 -41.19 7.19
C GLU A 42 18.70 -39.84 7.89
N ARG A 43 19.65 -39.69 8.81
CA ARG A 43 19.91 -38.40 9.48
C ARG A 43 20.37 -37.33 8.49
N TYR A 44 21.17 -37.68 7.49
CA TYR A 44 21.61 -36.75 6.46
C TYR A 44 20.44 -36.31 5.57
N ARG A 45 19.59 -37.25 5.15
CA ARG A 45 18.35 -36.97 4.40
C ARG A 45 17.39 -36.09 5.19
N LEU A 46 17.14 -36.41 6.47
CA LEU A 46 16.31 -35.58 7.34
C LEU A 46 16.88 -34.17 7.49
N LYS A 47 18.19 -34.03 7.72
CA LYS A 47 18.86 -32.71 7.78
C LYS A 47 18.75 -31.94 6.47
N GLN A 48 18.90 -32.60 5.32
CA GLN A 48 18.73 -31.98 4.02
C GLN A 48 17.28 -31.56 3.78
N GLN A 49 16.31 -32.42 4.10
CA GLN A 49 14.89 -32.11 4.00
C GLN A 49 14.50 -30.94 4.92
N THR A 50 14.98 -30.90 6.17
CA THR A 50 14.78 -29.76 7.05
C THR A 50 15.42 -28.49 6.47
N LYS A 51 16.63 -28.57 5.94
CA LYS A 51 17.30 -27.41 5.33
C LYS A 51 16.54 -26.88 4.11
N ILE A 52 16.03 -27.78 3.27
CA ILE A 52 15.20 -27.42 2.10
C ILE A 52 13.87 -26.82 2.56
N ALA A 53 13.20 -27.42 3.54
CA ALA A 53 11.94 -26.91 4.08
C ALA A 53 12.09 -25.52 4.71
N VAL A 54 13.18 -25.30 5.46
CA VAL A 54 13.51 -23.98 6.04
C VAL A 54 13.80 -22.96 4.94
N ALA A 55 14.60 -23.33 3.92
CA ALA A 55 14.89 -22.45 2.79
C ALA A 55 13.63 -22.09 1.98
N GLN A 56 12.72 -23.05 1.78
CA GLN A 56 11.44 -22.80 1.12
C GLN A 56 10.50 -21.95 1.97
N ALA A 57 10.46 -22.16 3.29
CA ALA A 57 9.68 -21.33 4.20
C ALA A 57 10.21 -19.87 4.22
N SER A 58 11.52 -19.68 4.31
CA SER A 58 12.13 -18.33 4.22
C SER A 58 11.90 -17.67 2.86
N GLY A 59 11.91 -18.46 1.77
CA GLY A 59 11.59 -17.96 0.43
C GLY A 59 10.15 -17.44 0.34
N ARG A 60 9.18 -18.22 0.82
CA ARG A 60 7.76 -17.82 0.85
C ARG A 60 7.53 -16.55 1.66
N VAL A 61 8.12 -16.45 2.85
CA VAL A 61 8.02 -15.24 3.69
C VAL A 61 8.56 -14.00 2.95
N ARG A 62 9.70 -14.13 2.27
CA ARG A 62 10.29 -13.03 1.50
C ARG A 62 9.40 -12.62 0.33
N ASP A 63 8.86 -13.57 -0.42
CA ASP A 63 7.98 -13.30 -1.57
C ASP A 63 6.67 -12.62 -1.10
N ASP A 64 6.11 -13.04 0.04
CA ASP A 64 4.93 -12.44 0.66
C ASP A 64 5.18 -10.99 1.13
N GLU A 65 6.35 -10.73 1.74
CA GLU A 65 6.77 -9.37 2.12
C GLU A 65 6.96 -8.47 0.90
N GLU A 66 7.61 -8.96 -0.16
CA GLU A 66 7.78 -8.20 -1.40
C GLU A 66 6.43 -7.88 -2.06
N SER A 67 5.48 -8.82 -2.06
CA SER A 67 4.12 -8.54 -2.54
C SER A 67 3.41 -7.49 -1.68
N SER A 68 3.50 -7.62 -0.36
CA SER A 68 2.88 -6.67 0.58
C SER A 68 3.45 -5.25 0.40
N ARG A 69 4.78 -5.12 0.19
CA ARG A 69 5.43 -3.84 -0.13
C ARG A 69 4.92 -3.25 -1.44
N ARG A 70 4.78 -4.05 -2.50
CA ARG A 70 4.23 -3.58 -3.79
C ARG A 70 2.79 -3.10 -3.65
N ASP A 71 1.96 -3.82 -2.92
CA ASP A 71 0.55 -3.47 -2.71
C ASP A 71 0.41 -2.21 -1.86
N LEU A 72 1.26 -2.05 -0.85
CA LEU A 72 1.36 -0.81 -0.08
C LEU A 72 1.76 0.39 -0.94
N THR A 73 2.77 0.24 -1.82
CA THR A 73 3.16 1.32 -2.74
C THR A 73 1.98 1.74 -3.65
N LYS A 74 1.21 0.77 -4.15
CA LYS A 74 0.01 1.06 -4.95
C LYS A 74 -1.05 1.80 -4.12
N LEU A 75 -1.25 1.40 -2.87
CA LEU A 75 -2.21 2.01 -1.96
C LEU A 75 -1.84 3.46 -1.61
N ILE A 76 -0.57 3.73 -1.33
CA ILE A 76 -0.05 5.09 -1.12
C ILE A 76 -0.24 5.94 -2.38
N ALA A 77 0.03 5.38 -3.55
CA ALA A 77 -0.18 6.07 -4.82
C ALA A 77 -1.68 6.33 -5.10
N ALA A 78 -2.58 5.43 -4.70
CA ALA A 78 -4.02 5.63 -4.81
C ALA A 78 -4.50 6.77 -3.91
N HIS A 79 -4.07 6.78 -2.65
CA HIS A 79 -4.33 7.88 -1.71
C HIS A 79 -3.85 9.22 -2.30
N ALA A 80 -2.59 9.30 -2.75
CA ALA A 80 -2.02 10.53 -3.31
C ALA A 80 -2.78 11.02 -4.56
N ARG A 81 -3.26 10.10 -5.40
CA ARG A 81 -4.09 10.43 -6.56
C ARG A 81 -5.43 11.04 -6.16
N THR A 82 -6.11 10.44 -5.19
CA THR A 82 -7.39 10.95 -4.67
C THR A 82 -7.21 12.31 -4.00
N ASP A 83 -6.13 12.50 -3.25
CA ASP A 83 -5.76 13.81 -2.70
C ASP A 83 -5.54 14.86 -3.79
N ALA A 84 -4.85 14.51 -4.87
CA ALA A 84 -4.64 15.42 -6.00
C ALA A 84 -5.97 15.81 -6.66
N GLN A 85 -6.86 14.84 -6.90
CA GLN A 85 -8.17 15.10 -7.48
C GLN A 85 -9.05 15.95 -6.55
N TRP A 86 -9.03 15.69 -5.24
CA TRP A 86 -9.69 16.52 -4.24
C TRP A 86 -9.14 17.95 -4.26
N LEU A 87 -7.81 18.10 -4.31
CA LEU A 87 -7.15 19.40 -4.25
C LEU A 87 -7.59 20.32 -5.40
N GLU A 88 -7.94 19.76 -6.57
CA GLU A 88 -8.52 20.54 -7.66
C GLU A 88 -9.77 21.31 -7.22
N TYR A 89 -10.62 20.75 -6.34
CA TYR A 89 -11.80 21.46 -5.83
C TYR A 89 -11.48 22.55 -4.81
N GLU A 90 -10.29 22.54 -4.17
CA GLU A 90 -9.87 23.60 -3.24
C GLU A 90 -9.08 24.72 -3.92
N VAL A 91 -8.35 24.39 -4.99
CA VAL A 91 -7.41 25.29 -5.66
C VAL A 91 -8.00 25.87 -6.94
N ASP A 92 -8.68 25.08 -7.76
CA ASP A 92 -9.36 25.56 -8.96
C ASP A 92 -10.70 26.19 -8.59
N VAL A 93 -10.72 27.52 -8.61
CA VAL A 93 -11.90 28.33 -8.28
C VAL A 93 -13.05 28.08 -9.25
N ALA A 94 -12.77 27.84 -10.54
CA ALA A 94 -13.82 27.55 -11.50
C ALA A 94 -14.50 26.21 -11.16
N LYS A 95 -13.70 25.19 -10.83
CA LYS A 95 -14.19 23.87 -10.41
C LYS A 95 -14.97 23.96 -9.09
N LEU A 96 -14.49 24.74 -8.12
CA LEU A 96 -15.18 25.01 -6.87
C LEU A 96 -16.56 25.65 -7.10
N LEU A 97 -16.64 26.66 -7.98
CA LEU A 97 -17.90 27.34 -8.28
C LEU A 97 -18.86 26.48 -9.12
N ASP A 98 -18.35 25.52 -9.89
CA ASP A 98 -19.18 24.55 -10.62
C ASP A 98 -19.76 23.46 -9.72
N PHE A 99 -18.98 23.02 -8.72
CA PHE A 99 -19.32 21.92 -7.83
C PHE A 99 -19.19 22.33 -6.34
N PRO A 100 -19.96 23.34 -5.89
CA PRO A 100 -19.83 23.90 -4.54
C PRO A 100 -20.17 22.92 -3.42
N LEU A 101 -20.92 21.86 -3.73
CA LEU A 101 -21.25 20.81 -2.76
C LEU A 101 -19.99 20.13 -2.19
N MET A 102 -18.92 20.02 -2.99
CA MET A 102 -17.67 19.37 -2.58
C MET A 102 -16.99 20.05 -1.39
N THR A 103 -17.20 21.35 -1.18
CA THR A 103 -16.63 22.10 -0.04
C THR A 103 -17.68 22.45 1.02
N ASN A 104 -18.94 22.07 0.80
CA ASN A 104 -20.04 22.36 1.70
C ASN A 104 -20.09 21.39 2.89
N MET A 105 -19.57 21.83 4.04
CA MET A 105 -19.55 21.06 5.29
C MET A 105 -20.93 20.84 5.95
N ARG A 106 -22.03 21.21 5.28
CA ARG A 106 -23.40 20.88 5.71
C ARG A 106 -23.94 19.62 5.05
N ASP A 107 -23.38 19.22 3.91
CA ASP A 107 -23.85 18.05 3.19
C ASP A 107 -23.30 16.77 3.84
N PRO A 108 -24.14 15.75 4.11
CA PRO A 108 -23.71 14.53 4.77
C PRO A 108 -22.68 13.72 3.97
N LEU A 109 -22.71 13.75 2.64
CA LEU A 109 -21.73 13.04 1.80
C LEU A 109 -20.38 13.74 1.86
N THR A 110 -20.37 15.07 1.79
CA THR A 110 -19.15 15.87 1.95
C THR A 110 -18.54 15.69 3.35
N ILE A 111 -19.36 15.66 4.41
CA ILE A 111 -18.89 15.35 5.77
C ILE A 111 -18.29 13.94 5.84
N ALA A 112 -18.96 12.93 5.27
CA ALA A 112 -18.49 11.54 5.27
C ALA A 112 -17.15 11.41 4.55
N PHE A 113 -17.03 12.01 3.36
CA PHE A 113 -15.79 12.11 2.60
C PHE A 113 -14.65 12.73 3.44
N HIS A 114 -14.87 13.90 4.06
CA HIS A 114 -13.83 14.57 4.85
C HIS A 114 -13.42 13.79 6.10
N LYS A 115 -14.36 13.05 6.72
CA LYS A 115 -14.05 12.15 7.83
C LYS A 115 -13.19 10.98 7.37
N ALA A 116 -13.55 10.34 6.26
CA ALA A 116 -12.79 9.24 5.69
C ALA A 116 -11.38 9.69 5.26
N LYS A 117 -11.28 10.87 4.63
CA LYS A 117 -9.99 11.50 4.30
C LYS A 117 -9.11 11.66 5.54
N ARG A 118 -9.63 12.30 6.58
CA ARG A 118 -8.88 12.54 7.83
C ARG A 118 -8.42 11.23 8.46
N ARG A 119 -9.24 10.18 8.43
CA ARG A 119 -8.86 8.86 8.92
C ARG A 119 -7.71 8.25 8.10
N ALA A 120 -7.80 8.32 6.77
CA ALA A 120 -6.75 7.83 5.89
C ALA A 120 -5.43 8.63 6.08
N ASP A 121 -5.52 9.95 6.26
CA ASP A 121 -4.38 10.83 6.54
C ASP A 121 -3.67 10.46 7.85
N LEU A 122 -4.45 10.19 8.92
CA LEU A 122 -3.89 9.83 10.23
C LEU A 122 -3.19 8.46 10.23
N LEU A 123 -3.63 7.54 9.38
CA LEU A 123 -3.06 6.19 9.26
C LEU A 123 -1.98 6.10 8.18
N ARG A 124 -1.69 7.22 7.49
CA ARG A 124 -0.75 7.25 6.38
C ARG A 124 0.67 7.00 6.89
N PRO A 125 1.40 6.02 6.33
CA PRO A 125 2.81 5.83 6.66
C PRO A 125 3.67 6.92 5.99
N GLU A 126 4.82 7.23 6.59
CA GLU A 126 5.83 8.11 5.98
C GLU A 126 6.61 7.34 4.90
N GLY A 127 6.74 6.01 5.05
CA GLY A 127 7.30 5.15 4.01
C GLY A 127 6.86 3.68 4.10
N PRO A 128 7.08 2.89 3.04
CA PRO A 128 6.65 1.48 2.99
C PRO A 128 7.21 0.60 4.11
N GLN A 129 8.33 1.00 4.70
CA GLN A 129 8.99 0.32 5.81
C GLN A 129 8.23 0.39 7.14
N ASP A 130 7.32 1.35 7.30
CA ASP A 130 6.66 1.62 8.60
C ASP A 130 5.69 0.50 9.02
N PHE A 131 5.21 -0.30 8.06
CA PHE A 131 4.35 -1.47 8.35
C PHE A 131 5.11 -2.79 8.50
N THR A 132 6.45 -2.76 8.56
CA THR A 132 7.25 -3.99 8.70
C THR A 132 6.95 -4.67 10.05
N GLY A 133 6.23 -5.79 10.01
CA GLY A 133 5.83 -6.55 11.19
C GLY A 133 4.49 -6.12 11.82
N ASP A 134 3.85 -5.05 11.34
CA ASP A 134 2.54 -4.59 11.81
C ASP A 134 1.46 -4.80 10.73
N ARG A 135 0.96 -6.04 10.67
CA ARG A 135 -0.09 -6.43 9.71
C ARG A 135 -1.42 -5.70 9.99
N SER A 136 -1.72 -5.41 11.26
CA SER A 136 -2.93 -4.71 11.67
C SER A 136 -2.96 -3.29 11.12
N ALA A 137 -1.90 -2.51 11.34
CA ALA A 137 -1.83 -1.14 10.88
C ALA A 137 -1.89 -1.03 9.34
N TYR A 138 -1.29 -1.99 8.62
CA TYR A 138 -1.46 -2.09 7.18
C TYR A 138 -2.93 -2.29 6.77
N LEU A 139 -3.65 -3.21 7.42
CA LEU A 139 -5.07 -3.47 7.11
C LEU A 139 -5.94 -2.25 7.44
N ASP A 140 -5.70 -1.59 8.58
CA ASP A 140 -6.41 -0.38 8.97
C ASP A 140 -6.21 0.76 7.95
N TYR A 141 -4.97 0.97 7.50
CA TYR A 141 -4.67 1.96 6.47
C TYR A 141 -5.31 1.59 5.12
N ARG A 142 -5.23 0.33 4.71
CA ARG A 142 -5.88 -0.18 3.50
C ARG A 142 -7.38 0.09 3.51
N ASP A 143 -8.04 -0.28 4.60
CA ASP A 143 -9.48 -0.14 4.73
C ASP A 143 -9.87 1.35 4.79
N ALA A 144 -9.09 2.19 5.47
CA ALA A 144 -9.30 3.64 5.50
C ALA A 144 -9.14 4.30 4.12
N VAL A 145 -8.15 3.89 3.32
CA VAL A 145 -7.96 4.40 1.96
C VAL A 145 -9.09 3.95 1.04
N HIS A 146 -9.56 2.71 1.15
CA HIS A 146 -10.74 2.27 0.39
C HIS A 146 -12.00 3.05 0.77
N GLU A 147 -12.25 3.24 2.07
CA GLU A 147 -13.38 4.05 2.57
C GLU A 147 -13.26 5.50 2.05
N TYR A 148 -12.06 6.07 2.07
CA TYR A 148 -11.79 7.41 1.55
C TYR A 148 -12.10 7.54 0.06
N ILE A 149 -11.57 6.64 -0.77
CA ILE A 149 -11.80 6.65 -2.22
C ILE A 149 -13.29 6.52 -2.52
N SER A 150 -13.97 5.54 -1.92
CA SER A 150 -15.40 5.34 -2.16
C SER A 150 -16.25 6.51 -1.69
N ALA A 151 -15.98 7.08 -0.52
CA ALA A 151 -16.71 8.25 -0.02
C ALA A 151 -16.49 9.48 -0.91
N PHE A 152 -15.27 9.67 -1.42
CA PHE A 152 -14.97 10.73 -2.38
C PHE A 152 -15.73 10.56 -3.69
N GLU A 153 -15.68 9.38 -4.31
CA GLU A 153 -16.38 9.11 -5.57
C GLU A 153 -17.90 9.30 -5.45
N ILE A 154 -18.50 8.89 -4.30
CA ILE A 154 -19.93 9.10 -4.02
C ILE A 154 -20.25 10.59 -3.89
N ALA A 155 -19.44 11.34 -3.12
CA ALA A 155 -19.62 12.78 -2.95
C ALA A 155 -19.45 13.53 -4.27
N GLU A 156 -18.44 13.16 -5.07
CA GLU A 156 -18.16 13.76 -6.38
C GLU A 156 -19.29 13.48 -7.38
N ALA A 157 -19.79 12.24 -7.45
CA ALA A 157 -20.92 11.90 -8.30
C ALA A 157 -22.16 12.74 -7.95
N GLU A 158 -22.45 12.91 -6.66
CA GLU A 158 -23.59 13.73 -6.23
C GLU A 158 -23.37 15.22 -6.51
N ALA A 159 -22.15 15.72 -6.29
CA ALA A 159 -21.80 17.10 -6.61
C ALA A 159 -21.92 17.37 -8.12
N ILE A 160 -21.51 16.42 -8.98
CA ILE A 160 -21.67 16.52 -10.43
C ILE A 160 -23.15 16.47 -10.84
N ARG A 161 -23.95 15.64 -10.17
CA ARG A 161 -25.39 15.51 -10.45
C ARG A 161 -26.14 16.80 -10.10
N ARG A 162 -25.84 17.42 -8.95
CA ARG A 162 -26.51 18.64 -8.49
C ARG A 162 -25.93 19.90 -9.09
N ARG A 163 -24.61 19.98 -9.26
CA ARG A 163 -23.88 21.21 -9.63
C ARG A 163 -24.32 22.38 -8.74
N ARG A 164 -25.06 23.33 -9.32
CA ARG A 164 -25.60 24.54 -8.66
C ARG A 164 -27.11 24.47 -8.42
N SER A 165 -27.75 23.32 -8.62
CA SER A 165 -29.21 23.17 -8.51
C SER A 165 -29.74 23.49 -7.12
N ASP A 166 -28.89 23.38 -6.10
CA ASP A 166 -29.27 23.63 -4.70
C ASP A 166 -29.38 25.12 -4.38
N PHE A 167 -28.93 26.00 -5.29
CA PHE A 167 -29.06 27.46 -5.18
C PHE A 167 -30.34 27.95 -5.89
N ALA A 168 -30.93 29.02 -5.35
CA ALA A 168 -32.00 29.73 -6.04
C ALA A 168 -31.50 30.29 -7.38
N GLN A 169 -32.41 30.53 -8.33
CA GLN A 169 -32.04 30.97 -9.68
C GLN A 169 -31.22 32.27 -9.68
N ASP A 170 -31.57 33.22 -8.83
CA ASP A 170 -30.83 34.48 -8.67
C ASP A 170 -29.40 34.24 -8.15
N ASP A 171 -29.25 33.33 -7.20
CA ASP A 171 -27.94 32.95 -6.66
C ASP A 171 -27.11 32.17 -7.69
N GLN A 172 -27.72 31.33 -8.52
CA GLN A 172 -27.02 30.69 -9.64
C GLN A 172 -26.45 31.73 -10.62
N GLN A 173 -27.20 32.81 -10.89
CA GLN A 173 -26.71 33.90 -11.73
C GLN A 173 -25.58 34.69 -11.06
N ARG A 174 -25.67 34.93 -9.74
CA ARG A 174 -24.59 35.53 -8.94
C ARG A 174 -23.31 34.70 -9.03
N LEU A 175 -23.42 33.38 -8.89
CA LEU A 175 -22.29 32.45 -9.04
C LEU A 175 -21.68 32.49 -10.46
N ALA A 176 -22.52 32.56 -11.50
CA ALA A 176 -22.06 32.68 -12.87
C ALA A 176 -21.31 34.00 -13.13
N ARG A 177 -21.82 35.12 -12.59
CA ARG A 177 -21.13 36.42 -12.67
C ARG A 177 -19.81 36.41 -11.89
N ALA A 178 -19.81 35.83 -10.68
CA ALA A 178 -18.61 35.69 -9.88
C ALA A 178 -17.54 34.89 -10.63
N ARG A 179 -17.90 33.79 -11.30
CA ARG A 179 -16.98 33.00 -12.12
C ARG A 179 -16.32 33.86 -13.20
N HIS A 180 -17.10 34.57 -14.01
CA HIS A 180 -16.55 35.42 -15.07
C HIS A 180 -15.64 36.53 -14.52
N LEU A 181 -15.97 37.10 -13.36
CA LEU A 181 -15.13 38.10 -12.71
C LEU A 181 -13.81 37.51 -12.18
N LEU A 182 -13.83 36.26 -11.70
CA LEU A 182 -12.61 35.57 -11.25
C LEU A 182 -11.73 35.14 -12.43
N ASP A 183 -12.33 34.72 -13.54
CA ASP A 183 -11.61 34.47 -14.79
C ASP A 183 -10.88 35.74 -15.25
N LEU A 184 -11.58 36.89 -15.27
CA LEU A 184 -10.97 38.19 -15.58
C LEU A 184 -9.88 38.59 -14.57
N ALA A 185 -10.07 38.29 -13.29
CA ALA A 185 -9.07 38.57 -12.26
C ALA A 185 -7.79 37.74 -12.41
N GLN A 186 -7.86 36.61 -13.12
CA GLN A 186 -6.72 35.74 -13.40
C GLN A 186 -6.14 35.93 -14.81
N ASP A 187 -6.78 36.75 -15.66
CA ASP A 187 -6.36 36.98 -17.04
C ASP A 187 -5.04 37.78 -17.10
N GLU A 188 -4.03 37.25 -17.79
CA GLU A 188 -2.74 37.91 -17.98
C GLU A 188 -2.83 39.09 -18.96
N GLY A 189 -3.85 39.13 -19.81
CA GLY A 189 -4.10 40.23 -20.76
C GLY A 189 -4.79 41.45 -20.14
N ALA A 190 -5.35 41.33 -18.94
CA ALA A 190 -6.04 42.41 -18.24
C ALA A 190 -5.06 43.29 -17.43
N THR A 191 -5.38 44.57 -17.27
CA THR A 191 -4.58 45.48 -16.44
C THR A 191 -4.68 45.10 -14.95
N ARG A 192 -3.70 45.50 -14.15
CA ARG A 192 -3.66 45.22 -12.70
C ARG A 192 -4.90 45.76 -11.99
N GLU A 193 -5.31 46.98 -12.32
CA GLU A 193 -6.46 47.66 -11.76
C GLU A 193 -7.77 46.93 -12.12
N GLU A 194 -7.92 46.49 -13.38
CA GLU A 194 -9.09 45.70 -13.82
C GLU A 194 -9.19 44.40 -13.05
N ARG A 195 -8.07 43.68 -12.84
CA ARG A 195 -8.06 42.43 -12.06
C ARG A 195 -8.44 42.63 -10.61
N GLN A 196 -7.94 43.69 -9.97
CA GLN A 196 -8.29 44.01 -8.58
C GLN A 196 -9.78 44.36 -8.45
N ILE A 197 -10.31 45.16 -9.38
CA ILE A 197 -11.74 45.52 -9.42
C ILE A 197 -12.60 44.26 -9.65
N ALA A 198 -12.19 43.40 -10.57
CA ALA A 198 -12.89 42.15 -10.88
C ALA A 198 -12.91 41.21 -9.66
N TYR A 199 -11.76 41.03 -9.01
CA TYR A 199 -11.63 40.23 -7.78
C TYR A 199 -12.51 40.78 -6.64
N ALA A 200 -12.46 42.08 -6.38
CA ALA A 200 -13.29 42.71 -5.35
C ALA A 200 -14.79 42.59 -5.65
N ARG A 201 -15.18 42.67 -6.93
CA ARG A 201 -16.58 42.49 -7.34
C ARG A 201 -17.02 41.04 -7.25
N ALA A 202 -16.16 40.09 -7.60
CA ALA A 202 -16.43 38.66 -7.43
C ALA A 202 -16.70 38.31 -5.97
N GLY A 203 -15.90 38.85 -5.04
CA GLY A 203 -16.12 38.68 -3.60
C GLY A 203 -17.51 39.13 -3.15
N ARG A 204 -18.03 40.25 -3.69
CA ARG A 204 -19.40 40.72 -3.40
C ARG A 204 -20.48 39.80 -3.97
N GLU A 205 -20.27 39.26 -5.17
CA GLU A 205 -21.23 38.32 -5.78
C GLU A 205 -21.31 37.01 -4.99
N LEU A 206 -20.18 36.51 -4.47
CA LEU A 206 -20.09 35.28 -3.66
C LEU A 206 -20.55 35.44 -2.22
N ASP A 207 -20.71 36.67 -1.72
CA ASP A 207 -21.02 36.92 -0.32
C ASP A 207 -22.34 36.25 0.10
N GLY A 208 -22.30 35.56 1.24
CA GLY A 208 -23.40 34.74 1.74
C GLY A 208 -23.70 33.43 0.99
N LEU A 209 -23.03 33.16 -0.15
CA LEU A 209 -23.23 31.94 -0.94
C LEU A 209 -22.11 30.93 -0.72
N ILE A 210 -20.86 31.35 -0.98
CA ILE A 210 -19.69 30.48 -0.95
C ILE A 210 -18.51 31.26 -0.39
N VAL A 211 -17.80 30.65 0.57
CA VAL A 211 -16.53 31.18 1.06
C VAL A 211 -15.40 30.55 0.26
N LEU A 212 -14.60 31.37 -0.43
CA LEU A 212 -13.42 30.89 -1.14
C LEU A 212 -12.38 30.34 -0.13
N PRO A 213 -11.87 29.12 -0.35
CA PRO A 213 -10.79 28.53 0.44
C PRO A 213 -9.57 29.44 0.48
N ALA A 214 -8.85 29.43 1.60
CA ALA A 214 -7.67 30.28 1.80
C ALA A 214 -6.59 30.06 0.74
N ARG A 215 -6.43 28.81 0.27
CA ARG A 215 -5.45 28.44 -0.78
C ARG A 215 -5.80 29.08 -2.12
N ALA A 216 -6.99 28.81 -2.64
CA ALA A 216 -7.51 29.46 -3.86
C ALA A 216 -7.39 31.00 -3.81
N ARG A 217 -7.71 31.58 -2.65
CA ARG A 217 -7.60 33.03 -2.43
C ARG A 217 -6.16 33.52 -2.56
N ALA A 218 -5.24 32.88 -1.84
CA ALA A 218 -3.82 33.22 -1.88
C ALA A 218 -3.23 33.02 -3.29
N ASP A 219 -3.71 32.04 -4.05
CA ASP A 219 -3.27 31.81 -5.42
C ASP A 219 -3.70 32.93 -6.37
N ILE A 220 -4.94 33.39 -6.27
CA ILE A 220 -5.42 34.56 -7.03
C ILE A 220 -4.64 35.81 -6.64
N GLU A 221 -4.54 36.10 -5.34
CA GLU A 221 -3.87 37.29 -4.83
C GLU A 221 -2.39 37.32 -5.24
N ARG A 222 -1.71 36.18 -5.19
CA ARG A 222 -0.33 36.04 -5.69
C ARG A 222 -0.21 36.29 -7.18
N ARG A 223 -1.19 35.92 -8.03
CA ARG A 223 -1.15 36.23 -9.47
C ARG A 223 -1.39 37.71 -9.74
N ILE A 224 -2.29 38.34 -9.00
CA ILE A 224 -2.58 39.78 -9.10
C ILE A 224 -1.36 40.62 -8.65
N VAL A 225 -0.63 40.15 -7.63
CA VAL A 225 0.54 40.84 -7.05
C VAL A 225 1.86 40.44 -7.71
N GLY A 226 2.07 39.18 -8.07
CA GLY A 226 3.35 38.63 -8.55
C GLY A 226 3.80 39.17 -9.91
N GLN A 227 2.90 39.75 -10.71
CA GLN A 227 3.25 40.49 -11.92
C GLN A 227 3.75 41.93 -11.64
N ILE A 228 4.00 42.29 -10.38
CA ILE A 228 4.58 43.59 -10.01
C ILE A 228 6.12 43.56 -10.07
N GLU A 229 6.74 42.38 -10.04
CA GLU A 229 8.20 42.22 -9.88
C GLU A 229 8.93 41.62 -11.09
N ALA A 230 8.21 41.28 -12.18
CA ALA A 230 8.75 40.73 -13.42
C ALA A 230 8.52 41.69 -14.59
#